data_AF-A0A075NZ48-F1
#
_entry.id   AF-A0A075NZ48-F1
#
_cell.length_a   1.000
_cell.length_b   1.000
_cell.length_c   1.000
_cell.angle_alpha   90.00
_cell.angle_beta   90.00
_cell.angle_gamma   90.00
#
_symmetry.space_group_name_H-M   'P 1'
#
loop_
_entity.id
_entity.type
_entity.pdbx_description
1 polymer ?
#
loop_
_entity_poly.entity_id
_entity_poly.type
_entity_poly.pdbx_seq_one_letter_code
_entity_poly.pdbx_strand_id
1 'polypeptide(L)'
;MATHIHTIKLKPLLTTTSLLFCMGLCLQLPLLIRYAPHPLVWLNLLAHLLIALLAVLFSLNKQIPMARTCLLFGYYSYLVFATLLWSQDVYIQHFLLVGCLCCAYFFHSFEQRERMLWALLYAVSFCTLDLYLSHALEGWLLAVRRGNSITLTLTCVAVSIATYRHNAKQWWQLKTQYQHAKSLLIQSTPAIQVLFHSPTGDQNRQHFNFCCVLFADVKDYQQLVARHGELKVIDTLDRFYAALDSVSPTYDVFPLKTNGDEYMAICGIAGKVNETDELNTAATRQSQHIANMQNFAVYAQKRFQVICHQQQWPCYLRLGIATGAVTAGMPNRQHGTFDVWGKTVNLAAMLEQASEGNTVLLCPSSYSLLPRHLKPCFEHTQVASKIGVLNAYRRFIPQA
;
A
#
# COMPACT_ATOMS: atom_id res chain seq x y z
N MET A 1 -4.43 -5.98 0.20
CA MET A 1 -3.54 -5.08 -0.58
C MET A 1 -2.75 -5.82 -1.67
N ALA A 2 -2.01 -6.89 -1.37
CA ALA A 2 -1.23 -7.63 -2.39
C ALA A 2 -2.10 -8.27 -3.50
N THR A 3 -3.27 -8.83 -3.15
CA THR A 3 -4.27 -9.35 -4.10
C THR A 3 -4.85 -8.24 -4.98
N HIS A 4 -5.07 -7.06 -4.41
CA HIS A 4 -5.73 -5.92 -5.06
C HIS A 4 -4.81 -5.14 -6.03
N ILE A 5 -3.50 -5.08 -5.75
CA ILE A 5 -2.51 -4.45 -6.64
C ILE A 5 -2.20 -5.37 -7.84
N HIS A 6 -2.24 -6.69 -7.64
CA HIS A 6 -2.02 -7.66 -8.72
C HIS A 6 -3.22 -7.84 -9.65
N THR A 7 -4.45 -7.80 -9.14
CA THR A 7 -5.66 -7.80 -9.98
C THR A 7 -5.69 -6.59 -10.93
N ILE A 8 -5.18 -5.44 -10.49
CA ILE A 8 -5.05 -4.23 -11.31
C ILE A 8 -4.03 -4.41 -12.44
N LYS A 9 -2.93 -5.13 -12.21
CA LYS A 9 -1.88 -5.35 -13.22
C LYS A 9 -2.15 -6.49 -14.20
N LEU A 10 -2.89 -7.54 -13.78
CA LEU A 10 -3.22 -8.66 -14.67
C LEU A 10 -4.40 -8.36 -15.59
N LYS A 11 -5.32 -7.48 -15.17
CA LYS A 11 -6.45 -7.01 -15.98
C LYS A 11 -6.03 -6.52 -17.38
N PRO A 12 -5.11 -5.53 -17.53
CA PRO A 12 -4.73 -5.04 -18.86
C PRO A 12 -4.11 -6.15 -19.70
N LEU A 13 -3.24 -6.98 -19.12
CA LEU A 13 -2.64 -8.11 -19.83
C LEU A 13 -3.72 -9.07 -20.37
N LEU A 14 -4.68 -9.49 -19.53
CA LEU A 14 -5.77 -10.38 -19.93
C LEU A 14 -6.71 -9.74 -20.96
N THR A 15 -7.03 -8.45 -20.81
CA THR A 15 -7.88 -7.73 -21.76
C THR A 15 -7.19 -7.64 -23.13
N THR A 16 -5.94 -7.20 -23.18
CA THR A 16 -5.17 -7.05 -24.43
C THR A 16 -4.95 -8.41 -25.10
N THR A 17 -4.59 -9.45 -24.35
CA THR A 17 -4.37 -10.78 -24.92
C THR A 17 -5.67 -11.41 -25.43
N SER A 18 -6.80 -11.21 -24.74
CA SER A 18 -8.11 -11.69 -25.22
C SER A 18 -8.55 -10.94 -26.49
N LEU A 19 -8.32 -9.63 -26.58
CA LEU A 19 -8.60 -8.85 -27.79
C LEU A 19 -7.73 -9.28 -28.97
N LEU A 20 -6.45 -9.52 -28.74
CA LEU A 20 -5.54 -10.04 -29.77
C LEU A 20 -5.95 -11.44 -30.22
N PHE A 21 -6.45 -12.28 -29.31
CA PHE A 21 -7.00 -13.58 -29.67
C PHE A 21 -8.27 -13.44 -30.55
N CYS A 22 -9.21 -12.55 -30.20
CA CYS A 22 -10.35 -12.23 -31.06
C CYS A 22 -9.91 -11.76 -32.46
N MET A 23 -8.95 -10.83 -32.51
CA MET A 23 -8.42 -10.32 -33.77
C MET A 23 -7.78 -11.44 -34.61
N GLY A 24 -7.02 -12.33 -33.98
CA GLY A 24 -6.43 -13.50 -34.63
C GLY A 24 -7.47 -14.43 -35.24
N LEU A 25 -8.57 -14.69 -34.53
CA LEU A 25 -9.69 -15.49 -35.07
C LEU A 25 -10.37 -14.78 -36.24
N CYS A 26 -10.61 -13.47 -36.16
CA CYS A 26 -11.19 -12.70 -37.27
C CYS A 26 -10.31 -12.71 -38.53
N LEU A 27 -8.98 -12.65 -38.37
CA LEU A 27 -8.04 -12.70 -39.48
C LEU A 27 -8.09 -14.02 -40.27
N GLN A 28 -8.65 -15.09 -39.69
CA GLN A 28 -8.81 -16.37 -40.37
C GLN A 28 -10.09 -16.46 -41.23
N LEU A 29 -11.00 -15.49 -41.13
CA LEU A 29 -12.26 -15.50 -41.87
C LEU A 29 -12.08 -15.68 -43.39
N PRO A 30 -11.15 -14.97 -44.07
CA PRO A 30 -10.97 -15.14 -45.53
C PRO A 30 -10.55 -16.55 -45.92
N LEU A 31 -9.73 -17.21 -45.10
CA LEU A 31 -9.29 -18.59 -45.33
C LEU A 31 -10.45 -19.58 -45.17
N LEU A 32 -11.28 -19.38 -44.15
CA LEU A 32 -12.43 -20.24 -43.89
C LEU A 32 -13.53 -20.07 -44.94
N ILE A 33 -13.77 -18.85 -45.44
CA ILE A 33 -14.71 -18.61 -46.54
C ILE A 33 -14.32 -19.41 -47.78
N ARG A 34 -13.03 -19.52 -48.07
CA ARG A 34 -12.55 -20.14 -49.30
C ARG A 34 -12.29 -21.64 -49.17
N TYR A 35 -11.88 -22.12 -48.00
CA TYR A 35 -11.31 -23.46 -47.83
C TYR A 35 -11.93 -24.29 -46.69
N ALA A 36 -12.97 -23.82 -46.01
CA ALA A 36 -13.58 -24.61 -44.93
C ALA A 36 -14.13 -25.95 -45.47
N PRO A 37 -13.62 -27.10 -44.99
CA PRO A 37 -14.02 -28.41 -45.51
C PRO A 37 -15.42 -28.83 -45.03
N HIS A 38 -15.82 -28.42 -43.83
CA HIS A 38 -17.08 -28.82 -43.17
C HIS A 38 -17.67 -27.67 -42.33
N PRO A 39 -19.00 -27.65 -42.11
CA PRO A 39 -19.67 -26.61 -41.31
C PRO A 39 -19.20 -26.57 -39.84
N LEU A 40 -18.63 -27.66 -39.33
CA LEU A 40 -18.07 -27.72 -37.98
C LEU A 40 -16.88 -26.76 -37.78
N VAL A 41 -16.14 -26.44 -38.84
CA VAL A 41 -15.02 -25.48 -38.76
C VAL A 41 -15.54 -24.06 -38.51
N TRP A 42 -16.67 -23.72 -39.13
CA TRP A 42 -17.37 -22.46 -38.88
C TRP A 42 -17.92 -22.38 -37.46
N LEU A 43 -18.55 -23.46 -36.99
CA LEU A 43 -19.04 -23.55 -35.61
C LEU A 43 -17.89 -23.40 -34.61
N ASN A 44 -16.74 -24.02 -34.88
CA ASN A 44 -15.54 -23.90 -34.06
C ASN A 44 -15.06 -22.44 -33.97
N LEU A 45 -14.95 -21.73 -35.10
CA LEU A 45 -14.53 -20.32 -35.09
C LEU A 45 -15.51 -19.45 -34.30
N LEU A 46 -16.81 -19.58 -34.57
CA LEU A 46 -17.85 -18.77 -33.92
C LEU A 46 -17.91 -19.01 -32.41
N ALA A 47 -17.84 -20.27 -31.98
CA ALA A 47 -17.83 -20.62 -30.56
C ALA A 47 -16.61 -20.01 -29.84
N HIS A 48 -15.43 -20.07 -30.44
CA HIS A 48 -14.22 -19.52 -29.82
C HIS A 48 -14.14 -18.00 -29.87
N LEU A 49 -14.74 -17.36 -30.87
CA LEU A 49 -14.92 -15.91 -30.89
C LEU A 49 -15.86 -15.45 -29.77
N LEU A 50 -16.94 -16.19 -29.50
CA LEU A 50 -17.81 -15.94 -28.35
C LEU A 50 -17.07 -16.14 -27.02
N ILE A 51 -16.29 -17.22 -26.84
CA ILE A 51 -15.49 -17.45 -25.64
C ILE A 51 -14.46 -16.33 -25.41
N ALA A 52 -13.82 -15.86 -26.48
CA ALA A 52 -12.85 -14.77 -26.41
C ALA A 52 -13.51 -13.43 -26.02
N LEU A 53 -14.71 -13.14 -26.55
CA LEU A 53 -15.52 -11.99 -26.14
C LEU A 53 -15.95 -12.10 -24.67
N LEU A 54 -16.36 -13.29 -24.21
CA LEU A 54 -16.68 -13.52 -22.79
C LEU A 54 -15.46 -13.28 -21.89
N ALA A 55 -14.26 -13.70 -22.31
CA ALA A 55 -13.02 -13.44 -21.57
C ALA A 55 -12.76 -11.93 -21.41
N VAL A 56 -12.99 -11.13 -22.46
CA VAL A 56 -12.91 -9.66 -22.40
C VAL A 56 -13.94 -9.10 -21.41
N LEU A 57 -15.20 -9.54 -21.49
CA LEU A 57 -16.27 -9.08 -20.60
C LEU A 57 -15.96 -9.38 -19.13
N PHE A 58 -15.50 -10.59 -18.81
CA PHE A 58 -15.08 -10.94 -17.45
C PHE A 58 -13.88 -10.10 -16.98
N SER A 59 -12.93 -9.79 -17.88
CA SER A 59 -11.78 -8.95 -17.56
C SER A 59 -12.20 -7.51 -17.22
N LEU A 60 -13.11 -6.94 -18.01
CA LEU A 60 -13.67 -5.60 -17.79
C LEU A 60 -14.42 -5.52 -16.45
N ASN A 61 -15.21 -6.55 -16.13
CA ASN A 61 -15.94 -6.71 -14.87
C ASN A 61 -15.08 -7.09 -13.66
N LYS A 62 -13.75 -7.07 -13.79
CA LYS A 62 -12.77 -7.42 -12.73
C LYS A 62 -12.89 -8.86 -12.21
N GLN A 63 -13.57 -9.75 -12.95
CA GLN A 63 -13.65 -11.19 -12.64
C GLN A 63 -12.42 -11.92 -13.22
N ILE A 64 -11.24 -11.60 -12.67
CA ILE A 64 -9.94 -12.05 -13.19
C ILE A 64 -9.80 -13.58 -13.33
N PRO A 65 -10.22 -14.40 -12.34
CA PRO A 65 -10.11 -15.86 -12.47
C PRO A 65 -10.95 -16.40 -13.62
N MET A 66 -12.18 -15.90 -13.80
CA MET A 66 -13.07 -16.32 -14.89
C MET A 66 -12.51 -15.89 -16.25
N ALA A 67 -12.06 -14.64 -16.37
CA ALA A 67 -11.45 -14.13 -17.59
C ALA A 67 -10.25 -14.97 -18.04
N ARG A 68 -9.36 -15.32 -17.09
CA ARG A 68 -8.20 -16.18 -17.33
C ARG A 68 -8.62 -17.58 -17.80
N THR A 69 -9.54 -18.22 -17.09
CA THR A 69 -10.00 -19.56 -17.44
C THR A 69 -10.65 -19.58 -18.83
N CYS A 70 -11.48 -18.59 -19.16
CA CYS A 70 -12.06 -18.46 -20.50
C CYS A 70 -11.00 -18.28 -21.59
N LEU A 71 -9.97 -17.45 -21.34
CA LEU A 71 -8.89 -17.24 -22.31
C LEU A 71 -8.06 -18.51 -22.52
N LEU A 72 -7.61 -19.14 -21.44
CA LEU A 72 -6.81 -20.37 -21.50
C LEU A 72 -7.60 -21.54 -22.07
N PHE A 73 -8.86 -21.69 -21.68
CA PHE A 73 -9.73 -22.71 -22.25
C PHE A 73 -9.98 -22.43 -23.73
N GLY A 74 -10.37 -21.21 -24.09
CA GLY A 74 -10.68 -20.84 -25.47
C GLY A 74 -9.49 -21.02 -26.41
N TYR A 75 -8.27 -20.65 -25.99
CA TYR A 75 -7.07 -20.91 -26.77
C TYR A 75 -6.78 -22.42 -26.91
N TYR A 76 -6.87 -23.16 -25.81
CA TYR A 76 -6.67 -24.61 -25.79
C TYR A 76 -7.66 -25.35 -26.71
N SER A 77 -8.96 -25.16 -26.49
CA SER A 77 -10.00 -25.88 -27.22
C SER A 77 -9.99 -25.51 -28.69
N TYR A 78 -9.73 -24.25 -29.03
CA TYR A 78 -9.61 -23.81 -30.41
C TYR A 78 -8.53 -24.59 -31.15
N LEU A 79 -7.33 -24.72 -30.56
CA LEU A 79 -6.21 -25.43 -31.18
C LEU A 79 -6.47 -26.93 -31.30
N VAL A 80 -7.05 -27.56 -30.28
CA VAL A 80 -7.39 -29.00 -30.33
C VAL A 80 -8.43 -29.27 -31.42
N PHE A 81 -9.53 -28.52 -31.44
CA PHE A 81 -10.56 -28.70 -32.47
C PHE A 81 -10.07 -28.32 -33.86
N ALA A 82 -9.28 -27.25 -34.00
CA ALA A 82 -8.69 -26.91 -35.28
C ALA A 82 -7.82 -28.06 -35.79
N THR A 83 -6.96 -28.65 -34.95
CA THR A 83 -6.11 -29.78 -35.33
C THR A 83 -6.93 -31.00 -35.77
N LEU A 84 -8.07 -31.28 -35.14
CA LEU A 84 -8.90 -32.45 -35.45
C LEU A 84 -9.85 -32.24 -36.64
N LEU A 85 -10.28 -31.00 -36.90
CA LEU A 85 -11.26 -30.70 -37.95
C LEU A 85 -10.63 -30.50 -39.34
N TRP A 86 -9.35 -30.11 -39.40
CA TRP A 86 -8.62 -30.06 -40.66
C TRP A 86 -8.22 -31.46 -41.09
N SER A 87 -8.43 -31.80 -42.36
CA SER A 87 -8.19 -33.13 -42.91
C SER A 87 -6.72 -33.46 -43.15
N GLN A 88 -5.84 -32.46 -43.11
CA GLN A 88 -4.39 -32.62 -43.28
C GLN A 88 -3.64 -32.03 -42.08
N ASP A 89 -2.42 -32.52 -41.90
CA ASP A 89 -1.52 -32.02 -40.85
C ASP A 89 -0.96 -30.64 -41.22
N VAL A 90 -1.58 -29.60 -40.67
CA VAL A 90 -1.16 -28.20 -40.82
C VAL A 90 -0.29 -27.74 -39.64
N TYR A 91 0.20 -28.67 -38.81
CA TYR A 91 1.10 -28.41 -37.67
C TYR A 91 0.53 -27.51 -36.56
N ILE A 92 -0.78 -27.28 -36.52
CA ILE A 92 -1.47 -26.40 -35.55
C ILE A 92 -1.20 -26.82 -34.10
N GLN A 93 -1.06 -28.12 -33.85
CA GLN A 93 -0.79 -28.68 -32.52
C GLN A 93 0.45 -28.06 -31.85
N HIS A 94 1.46 -27.61 -32.62
CA HIS A 94 2.67 -27.00 -32.06
C HIS A 94 2.37 -25.71 -31.27
N PHE A 95 1.31 -24.98 -31.62
CA PHE A 95 0.89 -23.79 -30.88
C PHE A 95 0.37 -24.09 -29.46
N LEU A 96 0.08 -25.36 -29.12
CA LEU A 96 -0.24 -25.77 -27.75
C LEU A 96 0.98 -25.57 -26.82
N LEU A 97 2.21 -25.76 -27.33
CA LEU A 97 3.41 -25.51 -26.54
C LEU A 97 3.61 -24.02 -26.22
N VAL A 98 3.16 -23.12 -27.10
CA VAL A 98 3.09 -21.68 -26.80
C VAL A 98 2.13 -21.42 -25.64
N GLY A 99 0.97 -22.11 -25.63
CA GLY A 99 0.03 -22.06 -24.49
C GLY A 99 0.67 -22.52 -23.17
N CYS A 100 1.50 -23.57 -23.21
CA CYS A 100 2.27 -24.05 -22.06
C CYS A 100 3.24 -22.99 -21.51
N LEU A 101 3.93 -22.26 -22.40
CA LEU A 101 4.82 -21.15 -22.02
C LEU A 101 4.03 -19.98 -21.43
N CYS A 102 2.89 -19.63 -22.02
CA CYS A 102 2.02 -18.55 -21.55
C CYS A 102 1.49 -18.79 -20.11
N CYS A 103 1.33 -20.05 -19.70
CA CYS A 103 0.94 -20.40 -18.33
C CYS A 103 1.92 -19.84 -17.27
N ALA A 104 3.19 -19.56 -17.62
CA ALA A 104 4.13 -18.95 -16.68
C ALA A 104 3.77 -17.51 -16.26
N TYR A 105 2.92 -16.82 -17.02
CA TYR A 105 2.61 -15.39 -16.85
C TYR A 105 1.19 -15.10 -16.35
N PHE A 106 0.23 -15.98 -16.61
CA PHE A 106 -1.19 -15.74 -16.27
C PHE A 106 -1.60 -16.16 -14.86
N PHE A 107 -0.72 -16.84 -14.11
CA PHE A 107 -1.02 -17.33 -12.77
C PHE A 107 -0.26 -16.58 -11.70
N HIS A 108 -0.90 -16.41 -10.55
CA HIS A 108 -0.24 -15.82 -9.38
C HIS A 108 0.78 -16.80 -8.79
N SER A 109 1.74 -16.26 -8.04
CA SER A 109 2.68 -17.04 -7.24
C SER A 109 2.02 -18.03 -6.26
N PHE A 110 0.76 -17.82 -5.84
CA PHE A 110 0.03 -18.75 -4.96
C PHE A 110 -0.76 -19.82 -5.73
N GLU A 111 -0.97 -19.67 -7.04
CA GLU A 111 -1.78 -20.57 -7.87
C GLU A 111 -0.91 -21.61 -8.57
N GLN A 112 0.10 -22.12 -7.87
CA GLN A 112 1.07 -23.05 -8.46
C GLN A 112 0.42 -24.32 -9.00
N ARG A 113 -0.58 -24.84 -8.27
CA ARG A 113 -1.31 -26.05 -8.66
C ARG A 113 -2.10 -25.85 -9.95
N GLU A 114 -2.91 -24.79 -10.04
CA GLU A 114 -3.72 -24.50 -11.23
C GLU A 114 -2.82 -24.29 -12.46
N ARG A 115 -1.74 -23.52 -12.29
CA ARG A 115 -0.75 -23.29 -13.35
C ARG A 115 -0.17 -24.60 -13.87
N MET A 116 0.25 -25.49 -12.97
CA MET A 116 0.83 -26.78 -13.37
C MET A 116 -0.20 -27.64 -14.09
N LEU A 117 -1.45 -27.66 -13.64
CA LEU A 117 -2.53 -28.39 -14.31
C LEU A 117 -2.74 -27.89 -15.74
N TRP A 118 -2.82 -26.56 -15.94
CA TRP A 118 -2.95 -25.99 -17.29
C TRP A 118 -1.72 -26.28 -18.16
N ALA A 119 -0.50 -26.06 -17.64
CA ALA A 119 0.72 -26.32 -18.40
C ALA A 119 0.85 -27.80 -18.80
N LEU A 120 0.48 -28.72 -17.90
CA LEU A 120 0.43 -30.16 -18.19
C LEU A 120 -0.66 -30.49 -19.20
N LEU A 121 -1.85 -29.89 -19.11
CA LEU A 121 -2.93 -30.08 -20.08
C LEU A 121 -2.44 -29.71 -21.50
N TYR A 122 -1.80 -28.55 -21.66
CA TYR A 122 -1.23 -28.14 -22.95
C TYR A 122 -0.16 -29.11 -23.48
N ALA A 123 0.78 -29.51 -22.61
CA ALA A 123 1.88 -30.38 -23.00
C ALA A 123 1.41 -31.81 -23.34
N VAL A 124 0.52 -32.38 -22.52
CA VAL A 124 -0.04 -33.72 -22.75
C VAL A 124 -0.89 -33.73 -24.01
N SER A 125 -1.77 -32.75 -24.20
CA SER A 125 -2.60 -32.68 -25.41
C SER A 125 -1.79 -32.46 -26.68
N PHE A 126 -0.66 -31.74 -26.61
CA PHE A 126 0.28 -31.69 -27.72
C PHE A 126 0.85 -33.09 -28.04
N CYS A 127 1.38 -33.78 -27.03
CA CYS A 127 1.95 -35.12 -27.21
C CYS A 127 0.93 -36.13 -27.75
N THR A 128 -0.32 -36.09 -27.29
CA THR A 128 -1.36 -37.02 -27.74
C THR A 128 -1.78 -36.74 -29.18
N LEU A 129 -2.01 -35.47 -29.54
CA LEU A 129 -2.36 -35.09 -30.91
C LEU A 129 -1.22 -35.36 -31.89
N ASP A 130 0.02 -35.05 -31.50
CA ASP A 130 1.16 -35.30 -32.38
C ASP A 130 1.44 -36.80 -32.53
N LEU A 131 1.22 -37.61 -31.49
CA LEU A 131 1.30 -39.07 -31.60
C LEU A 131 0.24 -39.63 -32.55
N TYR A 132 -1.00 -39.11 -32.49
CA TYR A 132 -2.09 -39.49 -33.38
C TYR A 132 -1.76 -39.16 -34.85
N LEU A 133 -1.33 -37.92 -35.12
CA LEU A 133 -0.95 -37.47 -36.47
C LEU A 133 0.30 -38.19 -37.00
N SER A 134 1.21 -38.58 -36.11
CA SER A 134 2.41 -39.34 -36.47
C SER A 134 2.13 -40.76 -36.91
N HIS A 135 0.94 -41.33 -36.63
CA HIS A 135 0.66 -42.74 -36.89
C HIS A 135 0.72 -43.10 -38.38
N ALA A 136 0.46 -42.13 -39.25
CA ALA A 136 0.53 -42.30 -40.71
C ALA A 136 1.96 -42.23 -41.29
N LEU A 137 2.98 -41.94 -40.47
CA LEU A 137 4.37 -41.80 -40.90
C LEU A 137 5.17 -43.08 -40.61
N GLU A 138 6.05 -43.45 -41.53
CA GLU A 138 6.95 -44.60 -41.39
C GLU A 138 8.43 -44.21 -41.57
N GLY A 139 9.33 -45.08 -41.08
CA GLY A 139 10.77 -44.92 -41.24
C GLY A 139 11.36 -43.70 -40.55
N TRP A 140 12.28 -43.01 -41.23
CA TRP A 140 13.05 -41.91 -40.63
C TRP A 140 12.20 -40.66 -40.33
N LEU A 141 11.13 -40.42 -41.09
CA LEU A 141 10.21 -39.29 -40.88
C LEU A 141 9.51 -39.38 -39.52
N LEU A 142 9.06 -40.59 -39.15
CA LEU A 142 8.46 -40.86 -37.84
C LEU A 142 9.46 -40.61 -36.70
N ALA A 143 10.70 -41.08 -36.87
CA ALA A 143 11.75 -40.92 -35.87
C ALA A 143 12.09 -39.44 -35.64
N VAL A 144 12.25 -38.66 -36.71
CA VAL A 144 12.53 -37.22 -36.63
C VAL A 144 11.38 -36.47 -35.96
N ARG A 145 10.13 -36.76 -36.35
CA ARG A 145 8.96 -36.10 -35.77
C ARG A 145 8.83 -36.38 -34.27
N ARG A 146 8.93 -37.64 -33.85
CA ARG A 146 8.89 -38.00 -32.42
C ARG A 146 10.03 -37.38 -31.63
N GLY A 147 11.24 -37.37 -32.20
CA GLY A 147 12.39 -36.68 -31.60
C GLY A 147 12.13 -35.19 -31.38
N ASN A 148 11.59 -34.50 -32.39
CA ASN A 148 11.22 -33.09 -32.29
C ASN A 148 10.12 -32.85 -31.25
N SER A 149 9.06 -33.66 -31.25
CA SER A 149 7.94 -33.49 -30.30
C SER A 149 8.37 -33.70 -28.86
N ILE A 150 9.21 -34.69 -28.59
CA ILE A 150 9.77 -34.92 -27.25
C ILE A 150 10.67 -33.75 -26.84
N THR A 151 11.62 -33.35 -27.70
CA THR A 151 12.57 -32.28 -27.38
C THR A 151 11.89 -30.93 -27.21
N LEU A 152 10.95 -30.56 -28.07
CA LEU A 152 10.16 -29.32 -27.96
C LEU A 152 9.28 -29.32 -26.71
N THR A 153 8.65 -30.44 -26.36
CA THR A 153 7.83 -30.50 -25.14
C THR A 153 8.69 -30.32 -23.89
N LEU A 154 9.80 -31.06 -23.79
CA LEU A 154 10.71 -30.98 -22.66
C LEU A 154 11.30 -29.58 -22.51
N THR A 155 11.72 -28.97 -23.62
CA THR A 155 12.27 -27.60 -23.62
C THR A 155 11.20 -26.57 -23.23
N CYS A 156 9.99 -26.63 -23.79
CA CYS A 156 8.91 -25.70 -23.42
C CYS A 156 8.48 -25.82 -21.96
N VAL A 157 8.36 -27.04 -21.43
CA VAL A 157 8.06 -27.27 -20.01
C VAL A 157 9.20 -26.74 -19.12
N ALA A 158 10.45 -27.03 -19.47
CA ALA A 158 11.62 -26.54 -18.73
C ALA A 158 11.70 -25.01 -18.72
N VAL A 159 11.49 -24.37 -19.88
CA VAL A 159 11.46 -22.91 -20.01
C VAL A 159 10.30 -22.32 -19.21
N SER A 160 9.10 -22.89 -19.27
CA SER A 160 7.93 -22.43 -18.50
C SER A 160 8.18 -22.48 -16.98
N ILE A 161 8.84 -23.54 -16.50
CA ILE A 161 9.24 -23.66 -15.09
C ILE A 161 10.31 -22.62 -14.74
N ALA A 162 11.32 -22.45 -15.59
CA ALA A 162 12.43 -21.52 -15.36
C ALA A 162 11.97 -20.06 -15.33
N THR A 163 11.17 -19.63 -16.31
CA THR A 163 10.62 -18.26 -16.39
C THR A 163 9.73 -17.95 -15.19
N TYR A 164 8.88 -18.89 -14.77
CA TYR A 164 8.08 -18.71 -13.57
C TYR A 164 8.94 -18.57 -12.32
N ARG A 165 9.95 -19.45 -12.12
CA ARG A 165 10.86 -19.36 -10.97
C ARG A 165 11.59 -18.02 -10.93
N HIS A 166 12.04 -17.55 -12.09
CA HIS A 166 12.67 -16.25 -12.24
C HIS A 166 11.70 -15.11 -11.84
N ASN A 167 10.50 -15.08 -12.42
CA ASN A 167 9.48 -14.07 -12.12
C ASN A 167 9.09 -14.08 -10.64
N ALA A 168 8.90 -15.27 -10.04
CA ALA A 168 8.57 -15.41 -8.63
C ALA A 168 9.67 -14.84 -7.72
N LYS A 169 10.95 -15.08 -8.07
CA LYS A 169 12.10 -14.52 -7.34
C LYS A 169 12.15 -12.99 -7.45
N GLN A 170 11.96 -12.43 -8.65
CA GLN A 170 11.91 -10.97 -8.87
C GLN A 170 10.78 -10.32 -8.05
N TRP A 171 9.59 -10.91 -8.06
CA TRP A 171 8.46 -10.46 -7.26
C TRP A 171 8.76 -10.49 -5.77
N TRP A 172 9.44 -11.53 -5.29
CA TRP A 172 9.83 -11.63 -3.89
C TRP A 172 10.83 -10.54 -3.50
N GLN A 173 11.86 -10.30 -4.34
CA GLN A 173 12.83 -9.22 -4.12
C GLN A 173 12.15 -7.84 -4.08
N LEU A 174 11.29 -7.55 -5.04
CA LEU A 174 10.55 -6.29 -5.08
C LEU A 174 9.64 -6.12 -3.86
N LYS A 175 8.96 -7.18 -3.43
CA LYS A 175 8.12 -7.16 -2.22
C LYS A 175 8.97 -6.86 -0.99
N THR A 176 10.12 -7.50 -0.84
CA THR A 176 11.03 -7.27 0.30
C THR A 176 11.57 -5.85 0.30
N GLN A 177 12.02 -5.33 -0.84
CA GLN A 177 12.47 -3.93 -0.98
C GLN A 177 11.36 -2.94 -0.64
N TYR A 178 10.15 -3.17 -1.14
CA TYR A 178 9.00 -2.34 -0.82
C TYR A 178 8.68 -2.34 0.68
N GLN A 179 8.66 -3.51 1.32
CA GLN A 179 8.41 -3.61 2.77
C GLN A 179 9.51 -2.93 3.58
N HIS A 180 10.77 -3.08 3.17
CA HIS A 180 11.90 -2.43 3.82
C HIS A 180 11.86 -0.89 3.67
N ALA A 181 11.59 -0.39 2.47
CA ALA A 181 11.41 1.05 2.23
C ALA A 181 10.21 1.60 3.04
N LYS A 182 9.10 0.87 3.06
CA LYS A 182 7.92 1.21 3.87
C LYS A 182 8.26 1.26 5.36
N SER A 183 9.00 0.28 5.89
CA SER A 183 9.36 0.26 7.30
C SER A 183 10.29 1.42 7.67
N LEU A 184 11.25 1.76 6.80
CA LEU A 184 12.14 2.90 7.02
C LEU A 184 11.37 4.23 7.05
N LEU A 185 10.42 4.41 6.13
CA LEU A 185 9.56 5.60 6.11
C LEU A 185 8.72 5.72 7.39
N ILE A 186 8.09 4.63 7.81
CA ILE A 186 7.30 4.59 9.06
C ILE A 186 8.19 4.84 10.28
N GLN A 187 9.40 4.28 10.30
CA GLN A 187 10.35 4.53 11.39
C GLN A 187 10.78 5.99 11.45
N SER A 188 10.99 6.65 10.30
CA SER A 188 11.37 8.07 10.23
C SER A 188 10.23 9.03 10.57
N THR A 189 8.99 8.67 10.25
CA THR A 189 7.81 9.49 10.53
C THR A 189 6.61 8.58 10.79
N PRO A 190 6.35 8.17 12.05
CA PRO A 190 5.30 7.20 12.37
C PRO A 190 3.92 7.60 11.84
N ALA A 191 3.60 8.89 11.80
CA ALA A 191 2.35 9.42 11.27
C ALA A 191 2.12 9.11 9.77
N ILE A 192 3.17 8.86 8.97
CA ILE A 192 3.07 8.55 7.53
C ILE A 192 2.30 7.25 7.26
N GLN A 193 2.19 6.37 8.27
CA GLN A 193 1.49 5.10 8.14
C GLN A 193 0.05 5.25 7.64
N VAL A 194 -0.59 6.39 7.89
CA VAL A 194 -1.95 6.67 7.45
C VAL A 194 -2.10 6.67 5.93
N LEU A 195 -1.08 7.13 5.20
CA LEU A 195 -1.10 7.16 3.73
C LEU A 195 -1.09 5.75 3.13
N PHE A 196 -0.48 4.77 3.82
CA PHE A 196 -0.44 3.38 3.35
C PHE A 196 -1.75 2.61 3.57
N HIS A 197 -2.67 3.13 4.39
CA HIS A 197 -3.95 2.49 4.68
C HIS A 197 -5.13 3.12 3.93
N SER A 198 -4.88 4.13 3.09
CA SER A 198 -5.93 4.78 2.31
C SER A 198 -6.53 3.83 1.25
N PRO A 199 -7.85 3.58 1.27
CA PRO A 199 -8.51 2.64 0.36
C PRO A 199 -8.52 3.12 -1.10
N THR A 200 -8.34 4.42 -1.34
CA THR A 200 -8.39 5.02 -2.68
C THR A 200 -7.05 4.99 -3.42
N GLY A 201 -5.97 4.52 -2.77
CA GLY A 201 -4.75 4.10 -3.44
C GLY A 201 -4.16 5.09 -4.44
N ASP A 202 -4.12 6.40 -4.13
CA ASP A 202 -3.19 7.38 -4.74
C ASP A 202 -3.33 8.80 -4.15
N GLN A 203 -3.79 8.92 -2.91
CA GLN A 203 -3.92 10.25 -2.31
C GLN A 203 -2.70 10.57 -1.46
N ASN A 204 -1.82 11.41 -2.02
CA ASN A 204 -0.69 12.01 -1.29
C ASN A 204 -1.16 12.84 -0.08
N ARG A 205 -2.45 13.17 0.02
CA ARG A 205 -3.05 13.95 1.12
C ARG A 205 -4.41 13.39 1.51
N GLN A 206 -4.69 13.37 2.81
CA GLN A 206 -5.94 12.93 3.38
C GLN A 206 -6.47 13.96 4.37
N HIS A 207 -7.79 14.20 4.34
CA HIS A 207 -8.47 15.05 5.29
C HIS A 207 -8.97 14.24 6.49
N PHE A 208 -8.74 14.75 7.70
CA PHE A 208 -9.18 14.17 8.97
C PHE A 208 -10.07 15.18 9.67
N ASN A 209 -11.30 14.77 10.00
CA ASN A 209 -12.26 15.62 10.68
C ASN A 209 -11.85 15.95 12.13
N PHE A 210 -11.01 15.09 12.72
CA PHE A 210 -10.52 15.26 14.07
C PHE A 210 -9.10 14.72 14.21
N CYS A 211 -8.21 15.57 14.69
CA CYS A 211 -6.91 15.21 15.26
C CYS A 211 -6.63 16.10 16.46
N CYS A 212 -5.70 15.67 17.31
CA CYS A 212 -5.13 16.48 18.39
C CYS A 212 -3.66 16.71 18.08
N VAL A 213 -3.23 17.96 18.01
CA VAL A 213 -1.88 18.38 17.63
C VAL A 213 -1.20 18.99 18.86
N LEU A 214 0.04 18.57 19.12
CA LEU A 214 0.91 19.13 20.15
C LEU A 214 2.11 19.82 19.49
N PHE A 215 2.39 21.03 19.98
CA PHE A 215 3.67 21.71 19.80
C PHE A 215 4.37 21.83 21.15
N ALA A 216 5.66 21.53 21.16
CA ALA A 216 6.52 21.63 22.33
C ALA A 216 7.82 22.34 21.93
N ASP A 217 8.19 23.44 22.59
CA ASP A 217 9.34 24.26 22.18
C ASP A 217 10.13 24.76 23.40
N VAL A 218 11.45 24.91 23.23
CA VAL A 218 12.34 25.34 24.32
C VAL A 218 12.46 26.86 24.34
N LYS A 219 11.87 27.49 25.35
CA LYS A 219 12.01 28.93 25.52
C LYS A 219 13.47 29.34 25.72
N ASP A 220 13.89 30.40 25.04
CA ASP A 220 15.23 31.01 25.12
C ASP A 220 16.37 30.09 24.64
N TYR A 221 16.08 29.18 23.70
CA TYR A 221 17.05 28.26 23.08
C TYR A 221 18.34 28.94 22.59
N GLN A 222 18.25 30.11 21.94
CA GLN A 222 19.44 30.82 21.46
C GLN A 222 20.40 31.22 22.60
N GLN A 223 19.85 31.66 23.74
CA GLN A 223 20.63 32.02 24.93
C GLN A 223 21.22 30.76 25.58
N LEU A 224 20.44 29.67 25.57
CA LEU A 224 20.88 28.36 26.05
C LEU A 224 22.10 27.86 25.25
N VAL A 225 22.04 27.91 23.93
CA VAL A 225 23.13 27.53 23.02
C VAL A 225 24.36 28.41 23.23
N ALA A 226 24.17 29.73 23.33
CA ALA A 226 25.28 30.66 23.58
C ALA A 226 26.02 30.38 24.90
N ARG A 227 25.30 29.91 25.94
CA ARG A 227 25.87 29.66 27.26
C ARG A 227 26.50 28.27 27.41
N HIS A 228 25.90 27.24 26.83
CA HIS A 228 26.28 25.84 27.08
C HIS A 228 26.96 25.15 25.89
N GLY A 229 27.03 25.82 24.73
CA GLY A 229 27.60 25.29 23.50
C GLY A 229 26.58 24.48 22.70
N GLU A 230 26.58 24.69 21.39
CA GLU A 230 25.61 24.13 20.44
C GLU A 230 25.55 22.60 20.48
N LEU A 231 26.70 21.91 20.34
CA LEU A 231 26.75 20.44 20.33
C LEU A 231 26.16 19.83 21.61
N LYS A 232 26.49 20.37 22.79
CA LYS A 232 26.00 19.86 24.08
C LYS A 232 24.48 20.02 24.20
N VAL A 233 23.94 21.14 23.73
CA VAL A 233 22.50 21.39 23.76
C VAL A 233 21.78 20.43 22.80
N ILE A 234 22.27 20.29 21.56
CA ILE A 234 21.73 19.37 20.56
C ILE A 234 21.72 17.93 21.09
N ASP A 235 22.86 17.42 21.58
CA ASP A 235 22.96 16.05 22.13
C ASP A 235 22.01 15.80 23.33
N THR A 236 21.69 16.86 24.07
CA THR A 236 20.77 16.77 25.22
C THR A 236 19.32 16.80 24.76
N LEU A 237 18.98 17.61 23.76
CA LEU A 237 17.66 17.63 23.14
C LEU A 237 17.37 16.35 22.35
N ASP A 238 18.35 15.78 21.65
CA ASP A 238 18.20 14.50 20.96
C ASP A 238 17.85 13.37 21.95
N ARG A 239 18.51 13.34 23.11
CA ARG A 239 18.15 12.39 24.19
C ARG A 239 16.79 12.68 24.80
N PHE A 240 16.36 13.94 24.83
CA PHE A 240 15.02 14.31 25.29
C PHE A 240 13.95 13.83 24.30
N TYR A 241 14.08 14.15 23.01
CA TYR A 241 13.15 13.73 21.98
C TYR A 241 13.12 12.20 21.81
N ALA A 242 14.26 11.52 21.88
CA ALA A 242 14.30 10.06 21.89
C ALA A 242 13.52 9.46 23.07
N ALA A 243 13.56 10.09 24.25
CA ALA A 243 12.73 9.67 25.38
C ALA A 243 11.23 9.89 25.11
N LEU A 244 10.85 11.01 24.46
CA LEU A 244 9.47 11.24 24.04
C LEU A 244 9.01 10.19 23.01
N ASP A 245 9.80 9.95 21.96
CA ASP A 245 9.51 8.97 20.91
C ASP A 245 9.33 7.56 21.50
N SER A 246 10.12 7.19 22.51
CA SER A 246 10.01 5.87 23.16
C SER A 246 8.70 5.66 23.94
N VAL A 247 8.11 6.73 24.49
CA VAL A 247 6.84 6.63 25.25
C VAL A 247 5.62 6.99 24.41
N SER A 248 5.81 7.63 23.25
CA SER A 248 4.73 8.07 22.37
C SER A 248 3.74 6.94 22.01
N PRO A 249 4.17 5.68 21.74
CA PRO A 249 3.25 4.60 21.42
C PRO A 249 2.32 4.24 22.58
N THR A 250 2.76 4.39 23.84
CA THR A 250 1.96 4.15 25.05
C THR A 250 0.79 5.11 25.16
N TYR A 251 0.93 6.31 24.58
CA TYR A 251 -0.12 7.32 24.53
C TYR A 251 -0.84 7.36 23.17
N ASP A 252 -0.59 6.44 22.23
CA ASP A 252 -1.15 6.55 20.87
C ASP A 252 -0.86 7.93 20.23
N VAL A 253 0.34 8.46 20.49
CA VAL A 253 0.84 9.72 19.95
C VAL A 253 1.88 9.42 18.88
N PHE A 254 1.72 10.04 17.71
CA PHE A 254 2.60 9.90 16.57
C PHE A 254 3.49 11.15 16.47
N PRO A 255 4.81 11.01 16.67
CA PRO A 255 5.76 12.07 16.36
C PRO A 255 5.68 12.40 14.86
N LEU A 256 5.79 13.68 14.51
CA LEU A 256 5.90 14.12 13.11
C LEU A 256 7.33 14.49 12.76
N LYS A 257 7.85 15.50 13.43
CA LYS A 257 9.13 16.15 13.11
C LYS A 257 9.61 16.99 14.28
N THR A 258 10.90 17.25 14.26
CA THR A 258 11.51 18.35 15.01
C THR A 258 11.90 19.48 14.06
N ASN A 259 11.73 20.71 14.50
CA ASN A 259 12.15 21.92 13.77
C ASN A 259 13.07 22.74 14.69
N GLY A 260 14.34 22.37 14.77
CA GLY A 260 15.25 22.95 15.75
C GLY A 260 14.90 22.48 17.16
N ASP A 261 14.51 23.41 18.02
CA ASP A 261 14.09 23.21 19.42
C ASP A 261 12.59 22.88 19.58
N GLU A 262 11.84 22.91 18.49
CA GLU A 262 10.42 22.57 18.44
C GLU A 262 10.23 21.07 18.14
N TYR A 263 9.35 20.41 18.90
CA TYR A 263 8.88 19.05 18.71
C TYR A 263 7.37 19.04 18.42
N MET A 264 6.99 18.35 17.35
CA MET A 264 5.61 18.28 16.88
C MET A 264 5.10 16.84 16.90
N ALA A 265 3.92 16.63 17.50
CA ALA A 265 3.25 15.33 17.53
C ALA A 265 1.74 15.43 17.31
N ILE A 266 1.14 14.32 16.90
CA ILE A 266 -0.30 14.24 16.60
C ILE A 266 -0.91 12.94 17.11
N CYS A 267 -2.18 12.96 17.49
CA CYS A 267 -2.98 11.77 17.66
C CYS A 267 -4.34 11.90 16.96
N GLY A 268 -5.05 10.78 16.80
CA GLY A 268 -6.29 10.71 16.02
C GLY A 268 -6.09 10.65 14.50
N ILE A 269 -4.85 10.55 14.01
CA ILE A 269 -4.52 10.39 12.58
C ILE A 269 -4.48 8.92 12.15
N ALA A 270 -4.02 8.02 13.02
CA ALA A 270 -3.96 6.61 12.74
C ALA A 270 -5.25 5.94 13.20
N GLY A 271 -6.15 5.67 12.25
CA GLY A 271 -7.28 4.78 12.51
C GLY A 271 -6.77 3.36 12.71
N LYS A 272 -6.38 2.98 13.94
CA LYS A 272 -6.72 1.62 14.38
C LYS A 272 -8.23 1.59 14.50
N VAL A 273 -8.91 1.41 13.37
CA VAL A 273 -10.22 0.78 13.39
C VAL A 273 -9.91 -0.68 13.67
N ASN A 274 -9.69 -1.01 14.94
CA ASN A 274 -9.88 -2.39 15.34
C ASN A 274 -11.37 -2.62 15.06
N GLU A 275 -11.68 -3.48 14.10
CA GLU A 275 -13.05 -3.88 13.73
C GLU A 275 -13.81 -4.50 14.94
N THR A 276 -13.14 -4.69 16.07
CA THR A 276 -13.70 -5.17 17.34
C THR A 276 -14.25 -4.06 18.26
N ASP A 277 -14.08 -2.77 17.93
CA ASP A 277 -14.47 -1.64 18.79
C ASP A 277 -15.86 -1.07 18.44
N GLU A 278 -16.85 -1.95 18.18
CA GLU A 278 -18.25 -1.57 17.93
C GLU A 278 -18.92 -0.82 19.12
N LEU A 279 -18.29 -0.81 20.29
CA LEU A 279 -18.77 -0.14 21.51
C LEU A 279 -18.23 1.30 21.71
N ASN A 280 -17.23 1.74 20.94
CA ASN A 280 -16.59 3.04 21.16
C ASN A 280 -17.11 4.11 20.18
N THR A 281 -18.05 4.94 20.66
CA THR A 281 -18.55 6.11 19.91
C THR A 281 -17.39 7.03 19.49
N ALA A 282 -17.58 7.79 18.40
CA ALA A 282 -16.57 8.76 17.93
C ALA A 282 -16.15 9.74 19.05
N ALA A 283 -17.09 10.16 19.90
CA ALA A 283 -16.84 11.04 21.03
C ALA A 283 -15.93 10.40 22.10
N THR A 284 -16.12 9.11 22.40
CA THR A 284 -15.27 8.38 23.35
C THR A 284 -13.82 8.32 22.87
N ARG A 285 -13.61 8.02 21.58
CA ARG A 285 -12.27 7.99 20.97
C ARG A 285 -11.61 9.36 20.97
N GLN A 286 -12.34 10.41 20.61
CA GLN A 286 -11.85 11.79 20.66
C GLN A 286 -11.43 12.20 22.08
N SER A 287 -12.25 11.86 23.07
CA SER A 287 -11.94 12.11 24.48
C SER A 287 -10.66 11.39 24.94
N GLN A 288 -10.49 10.13 24.54
CA GLN A 288 -9.29 9.34 24.84
C GLN A 288 -8.03 9.93 24.19
N HIS A 289 -8.09 10.32 22.91
CA HIS A 289 -6.96 10.92 22.21
C HIS A 289 -6.46 12.20 22.90
N ILE A 290 -7.38 13.03 23.40
CA ILE A 290 -7.03 14.27 24.12
C ILE A 290 -6.43 13.94 25.49
N ALA A 291 -7.02 13.00 26.23
CA ALA A 291 -6.48 12.55 27.51
C ALA A 291 -5.05 12.02 27.36
N ASN A 292 -4.83 11.21 26.33
CA ASN A 292 -3.52 10.68 25.99
C ASN A 292 -2.52 11.78 25.64
N MET A 293 -2.88 12.71 24.75
CA MET A 293 -2.00 13.80 24.35
C MET A 293 -1.64 14.70 25.53
N GLN A 294 -2.61 14.97 26.40
CA GLN A 294 -2.41 15.75 27.61
C GLN A 294 -1.46 15.05 28.59
N ASN A 295 -1.63 13.73 28.80
CA ASN A 295 -0.73 12.95 29.66
C ASN A 295 0.69 12.87 29.08
N PHE A 296 0.81 12.72 27.76
CA PHE A 296 2.08 12.79 27.05
C PHE A 296 2.77 14.15 27.23
N ALA A 297 2.02 15.26 27.13
CA ALA A 297 2.55 16.59 27.39
C ALA A 297 3.03 16.77 28.85
N VAL A 298 2.33 16.19 29.83
CA VAL A 298 2.78 16.18 31.24
C VAL A 298 4.07 15.38 31.41
N TYR A 299 4.19 14.23 30.76
CA TYR A 299 5.43 13.46 30.74
C TYR A 299 6.58 14.29 30.15
N ALA A 300 6.35 14.93 29.01
CA ALA A 300 7.34 15.78 28.34
C ALA A 300 7.82 16.92 29.24
N GLN A 301 6.89 17.63 29.89
CA GLN A 301 7.24 18.70 30.83
C GLN A 301 8.11 18.19 31.98
N LYS A 302 7.70 17.11 32.64
CA LYS A 302 8.44 16.54 33.79
C LYS A 302 9.84 16.07 33.37
N ARG A 303 9.94 15.43 32.21
CA ARG A 303 11.21 14.97 31.68
C ARG A 303 12.15 16.15 31.38
N PHE A 304 11.62 17.22 30.81
CA PHE A 304 12.39 18.43 30.53
C PHE A 304 12.81 19.17 31.82
N GLN A 305 11.95 19.23 32.84
CA GLN A 305 12.30 19.79 34.16
C GLN A 305 13.51 19.09 34.78
N VAL A 306 13.57 17.75 34.71
CA VAL A 306 14.73 16.98 35.18
C VAL A 306 16.00 17.38 34.43
N ILE A 307 15.92 17.57 33.11
CA ILE A 307 17.06 18.02 32.30
C ILE A 307 17.49 19.42 32.70
N CYS A 308 16.56 20.36 32.84
CA CYS A 308 16.88 21.72 33.27
C CYS A 308 17.57 21.74 34.63
N HIS A 309 17.09 20.94 35.59
CA HIS A 309 17.71 20.83 36.90
C HIS A 309 19.12 20.24 36.82
N GLN A 310 19.30 19.11 36.11
CA GLN A 310 20.59 18.43 35.99
C GLN A 310 21.65 19.24 35.24
N GLN A 311 21.23 19.99 34.22
CA GLN A 311 22.14 20.79 33.38
C GLN A 311 22.23 22.26 33.81
N GLN A 312 21.49 22.66 34.84
CA GLN A 312 21.35 24.06 35.30
C GLN A 312 20.90 25.01 34.17
N TRP A 313 19.99 24.55 33.32
CA TRP A 313 19.49 25.33 32.19
C TRP A 313 18.43 26.34 32.64
N PRO A 314 18.62 27.64 32.37
CA PRO A 314 17.67 28.69 32.74
C PRO A 314 16.54 28.81 31.69
N CYS A 315 15.95 27.69 31.29
CA CYS A 315 14.91 27.63 30.26
C CYS A 315 13.72 26.78 30.72
N TYR A 316 12.62 26.86 29.99
CA TYR A 316 11.45 26.02 30.20
C TYR A 316 10.86 25.56 28.87
N LEU A 317 10.17 24.42 28.92
CA LEU A 317 9.40 23.91 27.80
C LEU A 317 8.05 24.64 27.74
N ARG A 318 7.67 25.05 26.53
CA ARG A 318 6.36 25.61 26.19
C ARG A 318 5.52 24.54 25.52
N LEU A 319 4.25 24.41 25.91
CA LEU A 319 3.39 23.32 25.44
C LEU A 319 2.01 23.85 25.01
N GLY A 320 1.66 23.60 23.76
CA GLY A 320 0.37 23.97 23.16
C GLY A 320 -0.32 22.80 22.50
N ILE A 321 -1.58 22.57 22.86
CA ILE A 321 -2.41 21.50 22.29
C ILE A 321 -3.68 22.09 21.69
N ALA A 322 -3.99 21.70 20.45
CA ALA A 322 -5.27 22.01 19.82
C ALA A 322 -5.89 20.81 19.13
N THR A 323 -7.22 20.79 19.09
CA THR A 323 -8.01 19.75 18.42
C THR A 323 -8.89 20.32 17.33
N GLY A 324 -9.08 19.53 16.27
CA GLY A 324 -9.97 19.87 15.15
C GLY A 324 -9.52 19.20 13.86
N ALA A 325 -10.06 19.67 12.74
CA ALA A 325 -9.78 19.09 11.43
C ALA A 325 -8.37 19.45 10.92
N VAL A 326 -7.71 18.48 10.29
CA VAL A 326 -6.38 18.64 9.69
C VAL A 326 -6.33 17.95 8.34
N THR A 327 -5.42 18.40 7.49
CA THR A 327 -5.05 17.69 6.27
C THR A 327 -3.63 17.18 6.44
N ALA A 328 -3.42 15.87 6.28
CA ALA A 328 -2.10 15.26 6.42
C ALA A 328 -1.64 14.68 5.09
N GLY A 329 -0.35 14.70 4.81
CA GLY A 329 0.17 14.10 3.59
C GLY A 329 1.57 14.52 3.20
N MET A 330 2.00 14.06 2.03
CA MET A 330 3.24 14.52 1.39
C MET A 330 2.94 15.63 0.37
N PRO A 331 3.71 16.73 0.36
CA PRO A 331 3.60 17.74 -0.68
C PRO A 331 4.21 17.21 -1.98
N ASN A 332 3.60 17.56 -3.13
CA ASN A 332 4.01 17.08 -4.44
C ASN A 332 5.23 17.87 -4.97
N ARG A 333 6.41 17.65 -4.36
CA ARG A 333 7.68 18.28 -4.74
C ARG A 333 8.86 17.37 -4.41
N GLN A 334 10.00 17.59 -5.05
CA GLN A 334 11.19 16.72 -4.97
C GLN A 334 11.71 16.46 -3.54
N HIS A 335 11.62 17.45 -2.66
CA HIS A 335 12.02 17.34 -1.24
C HIS A 335 10.80 17.43 -0.31
N GLY A 336 9.70 16.78 -0.69
CA GLY A 336 8.48 16.75 0.12
C GLY A 336 8.56 15.73 1.24
N THR A 337 8.48 16.19 2.48
CA THR A 337 8.32 15.32 3.67
C THR A 337 6.85 15.28 4.10
N PHE A 338 6.45 14.19 4.78
CA PHE A 338 5.12 14.11 5.38
C PHE A 338 4.91 15.27 6.36
N ASP A 339 3.73 15.88 6.31
CA ASP A 339 3.39 16.99 7.19
C ASP A 339 1.86 17.09 7.39
N VAL A 340 1.44 17.94 8.33
CA VAL A 340 0.03 18.24 8.60
C VAL A 340 -0.22 19.74 8.51
N TRP A 341 -1.38 20.09 7.95
CA TRP A 341 -1.79 21.47 7.72
C TRP A 341 -3.22 21.71 8.19
N GLY A 342 -3.50 22.93 8.64
CA GLY A 342 -4.86 23.36 8.96
C GLY A 342 -4.90 24.42 10.05
N LYS A 343 -6.08 25.01 10.27
CA LYS A 343 -6.31 26.00 11.34
C LYS A 343 -5.97 25.43 12.72
N THR A 344 -6.24 24.14 12.95
CA THR A 344 -5.89 23.45 14.20
C THR A 344 -4.40 23.40 14.45
N VAL A 345 -3.58 23.16 13.41
CA VAL A 345 -2.12 23.15 13.53
C VAL A 345 -1.61 24.54 13.93
N ASN A 346 -2.10 25.58 13.25
CA ASN A 346 -1.74 26.96 13.57
C ASN A 346 -2.18 27.37 14.98
N LEU A 347 -3.35 26.91 15.43
CA LEU A 347 -3.84 27.17 16.78
C LEU A 347 -2.97 26.50 17.84
N ALA A 348 -2.55 25.25 17.64
CA ALA A 348 -1.63 24.57 18.55
C ALA A 348 -0.30 25.32 18.68
N ALA A 349 0.27 25.76 17.55
CA ALA A 349 1.50 26.57 17.55
C ALA A 349 1.32 27.92 18.26
N MET A 350 0.19 28.61 18.09
CA MET A 350 -0.08 29.86 18.82
C MET A 350 -0.23 29.64 20.33
N LEU A 351 -0.84 28.52 20.75
CA LEU A 351 -0.94 28.16 22.16
C LEU A 351 0.42 27.80 22.76
N GLU A 352 1.29 27.12 22.01
CA GLU A 352 2.67 26.89 22.45
C GLU A 352 3.39 28.22 22.64
N GLN A 353 3.33 29.11 21.66
CA GLN A 353 4.05 30.39 21.73
C GLN A 353 3.64 31.24 22.94
N ALA A 354 2.37 31.14 23.33
CA ALA A 354 1.80 31.86 24.47
C ALA A 354 1.88 31.09 25.81
N SER A 355 2.40 29.87 25.80
CA SER A 355 2.58 29.05 27.00
C SER A 355 3.70 29.61 27.89
N GLU A 356 3.41 29.67 29.18
CA GLU A 356 4.36 30.05 30.22
C GLU A 356 5.05 28.81 30.81
N GLY A 357 6.13 29.03 31.55
CA GLY A 357 6.90 27.95 32.14
C GLY A 357 6.05 27.02 33.01
N ASN A 358 6.24 25.71 32.83
CA ASN A 358 5.53 24.66 33.56
C ASN A 358 4.02 24.63 33.32
N THR A 359 3.57 25.09 32.15
CA THR A 359 2.16 25.04 31.79
C THR A 359 1.92 24.27 30.50
N VAL A 360 0.71 23.71 30.37
CA VAL A 360 0.16 23.22 29.11
C VAL A 360 -1.08 24.04 28.79
N LEU A 361 -1.15 24.59 27.58
CA LEU A 361 -2.33 25.30 27.09
C LEU A 361 -3.15 24.43 26.14
N LEU A 362 -4.47 24.36 26.40
CA LEU A 362 -5.46 23.72 25.54
C LEU A 362 -6.37 24.76 24.88
N CYS A 363 -6.80 24.51 23.63
CA CYS A 363 -7.91 25.25 23.06
C CYS A 363 -9.27 24.82 23.67
N PRO A 364 -10.34 25.64 23.57
CA PRO A 364 -11.64 25.33 24.15
C PRO A 364 -12.27 24.03 23.63
N SER A 365 -12.07 23.70 22.34
CA SER A 365 -12.51 22.44 21.75
C SER A 365 -11.78 21.22 22.31
N SER A 366 -10.53 21.36 22.77
CA SER A 366 -9.81 20.28 23.45
C SER A 366 -10.33 20.11 24.87
N TYR A 367 -10.57 21.21 25.60
CA TYR A 367 -11.11 21.15 26.95
C TYR A 367 -12.53 20.57 27.02
N SER A 368 -13.40 20.89 26.05
CA SER A 368 -14.78 20.40 26.03
C SER A 368 -14.86 18.87 25.95
N LEU A 369 -13.98 18.26 25.17
CA LEU A 369 -13.86 16.82 24.94
C LEU A 369 -13.00 16.08 25.97
N LEU A 370 -12.31 16.80 26.86
CA LEU A 370 -11.48 16.21 27.91
C LEU A 370 -12.33 15.38 28.89
N PRO A 371 -11.84 14.21 29.38
CA PRO A 371 -12.53 13.44 30.40
C PRO A 371 -12.84 14.25 31.66
N ARG A 372 -14.00 13.98 32.28
CA ARG A 372 -14.49 14.73 33.45
C ARG A 372 -13.49 14.82 34.61
N HIS A 373 -12.72 13.76 34.84
CA HIS A 373 -11.74 13.71 35.93
C HIS A 373 -10.49 14.57 35.68
N LEU A 374 -10.19 14.93 34.43
CA LEU A 374 -9.05 15.80 34.09
C LEU A 374 -9.41 17.27 34.01
N LYS A 375 -10.71 17.61 33.79
CA LYS A 375 -11.18 19.00 33.69
C LYS A 375 -10.81 19.90 34.89
N PRO A 376 -10.86 19.44 36.15
CA PRO A 376 -10.47 20.25 37.30
C PRO A 376 -8.99 20.66 37.33
N CYS A 377 -8.11 19.99 36.57
CA CYS A 377 -6.70 20.33 36.49
C CYS A 377 -6.42 21.55 35.59
N PHE A 378 -7.46 22.13 34.99
CA PHE A 378 -7.34 23.20 33.99
C PHE A 378 -8.15 24.42 34.40
N GLU A 379 -7.51 25.58 34.33
CA GLU A 379 -8.10 26.88 34.61
C GLU A 379 -8.32 27.65 33.30
N HIS A 380 -9.46 28.31 33.17
CA HIS A 380 -9.72 29.17 32.03
C HIS A 380 -8.80 30.39 32.05
N THR A 381 -8.22 30.71 30.89
CA THR A 381 -7.32 31.86 30.73
C THR A 381 -7.49 32.49 29.35
N GLN A 382 -6.98 33.70 29.19
CA GLN A 382 -6.89 34.40 27.91
C GLN A 382 -5.44 34.71 27.62
N VAL A 383 -4.99 34.36 26.43
CA VAL A 383 -3.59 34.54 26.01
C VAL A 383 -3.51 35.39 24.75
N ALA A 384 -2.52 36.28 24.71
CA ALA A 384 -2.26 37.08 23.52
C ALA A 384 -1.66 36.22 22.41
N SER A 385 -2.10 36.43 21.18
CA SER A 385 -1.56 35.78 19.98
C SER A 385 -1.42 36.77 18.83
N LYS A 386 -0.78 36.33 17.75
CA LYS A 386 -0.60 37.14 16.51
C LYS A 386 -1.92 37.58 15.87
N ILE A 387 -3.03 36.89 16.15
CA ILE A 387 -4.35 37.18 15.59
C ILE A 387 -5.33 37.79 16.61
N GLY A 388 -4.82 38.20 17.78
CA GLY A 388 -5.62 38.74 18.88
C GLY A 388 -5.63 37.85 20.11
N VAL A 389 -6.63 38.02 20.98
CA VAL A 389 -6.76 37.27 22.24
C VAL A 389 -7.40 35.91 21.98
N LEU A 390 -6.75 34.85 22.46
CA LEU A 390 -7.25 33.48 22.39
C LEU A 390 -7.77 33.04 23.76
N ASN A 391 -8.97 32.46 23.79
CA ASN A 391 -9.43 31.71 24.96
C ASN A 391 -8.67 30.40 25.03
N ALA A 392 -8.11 30.07 26.19
CA ALA A 392 -7.35 28.86 26.42
C ALA A 392 -7.64 28.29 27.82
N TYR A 393 -7.22 27.05 28.02
CA TYR A 393 -7.27 26.39 29.33
C TYR A 393 -5.85 26.00 29.73
N ARG A 394 -5.42 26.46 30.90
CA ARG A 394 -4.08 26.29 31.41
C ARG A 394 -4.05 25.21 32.47
N ARG A 395 -3.15 24.24 32.33
CA ARG A 395 -2.78 23.31 33.41
C ARG A 395 -1.37 23.62 33.86
N PHE A 396 -1.21 23.92 35.14
CA PHE A 396 0.09 24.02 35.78
C PHE A 396 0.64 22.63 36.11
N ILE A 397 1.93 22.42 35.88
CA ILE A 397 2.65 21.18 36.17
C ILE A 397 3.69 21.49 37.24
N PRO A 398 3.48 21.11 38.50
CA PRO A 398 4.42 21.42 39.56
C PRO A 398 5.81 20.85 39.26
N GLN A 399 6.85 21.55 39.71
CA GLN A 399 8.22 21.06 39.64
C GLN A 399 8.34 19.81 40.52
N ALA A 400 9.02 18.79 39.99
CA ALA A 400 9.24 17.51 40.65
C ALA A 400 10.26 17.60 41.80
#